data_AF-A0A965FEC2-F1
#
_entry.id   AF-A0A965FEC2-F1
#
_cell.length_a   1.000
_cell.length_b   1.000
_cell.length_c   1.000
_cell.angle_alpha   90.00
_cell.angle_beta   90.00
_cell.angle_gamma   90.00
#
_symmetry.space_group_name_H-M   'P 1'
#
loop_
_entity.id
_entity.type
_entity.pdbx_description
1 polymer ?
#
loop_
_entity_poly.entity_id
_entity_poly.type
_entity_poly.pdbx_seq_one_letter_code
_entity_poly.pdbx_strand_id
1 'polypeptide(L)'
;YFLIAMPSQSAKWLNWRTSMSTSNIGTAGNSVEVQCTLSTSDTYIETVCIKSIASQPWLNELTIKTQLLTAKDPEEKRIKAMSCIEQSGLIALRNAIDRFLSETKNVRGVDHRISKTRVDDSPMN
;
A
#
# COMPACT_ATOMS: atom_id res chain seq x y z
N TYR A 1 -26.43 17.57 -6.20
CA TYR A 1 -26.20 17.28 -4.77
C TYR A 1 -26.04 15.79 -4.59
N PHE A 2 -24.81 15.30 -4.49
CA PHE A 2 -24.52 13.96 -3.99
C PHE A 2 -23.46 14.10 -2.91
N LEU A 3 -23.90 13.99 -1.65
CA LEU A 3 -23.05 13.91 -0.48
C LEU A 3 -22.58 12.46 -0.37
N ILE A 4 -21.31 12.20 -0.64
CA ILE A 4 -20.67 10.94 -0.25
C ILE A 4 -20.33 11.10 1.23
N ALA A 5 -21.12 10.47 2.09
CA ALA A 5 -20.81 10.34 3.50
C ALA A 5 -19.51 9.52 3.65
N MET A 6 -18.45 10.14 4.17
CA MET A 6 -17.27 9.40 4.60
C MET A 6 -17.56 8.75 5.95
N PRO A 7 -17.51 7.41 6.08
CA PRO A 7 -17.57 6.80 7.38
C PRO A 7 -16.27 7.12 8.13
N SER A 8 -16.42 7.90 9.21
CA SER A 8 -15.47 7.98 10.32
C SER A 8 -15.32 6.58 10.93
N GLN A 9 -14.31 5.84 10.47
CA GLN A 9 -13.76 4.72 11.22
C GLN A 9 -12.25 4.88 11.29
N SER A 10 -11.81 5.31 12.48
CA SER A 10 -10.55 4.94 13.14
C SER A 10 -9.50 4.34 12.21
N ALA A 11 -8.38 5.03 12.05
CA ALA A 11 -7.16 4.69 11.31
C ALA A 11 -6.49 3.36 11.73
N LYS A 12 -7.22 2.24 11.71
CA LYS A 12 -6.72 0.89 11.94
C LYS A 12 -5.99 0.34 10.71
N TRP A 13 -6.22 0.92 9.53
CA TRP A 13 -5.52 0.61 8.28
C TRP A 13 -4.06 1.09 8.25
N LEU A 14 -3.62 1.88 9.24
CA LEU A 14 -2.29 2.49 9.24
C LEU A 14 -1.18 1.59 9.80
N ASN A 15 -1.48 0.38 10.27
CA ASN A 15 -0.50 -0.51 10.88
C ASN A 15 -0.05 -1.61 9.91
N TRP A 16 0.29 -1.22 8.68
CA TRP A 16 0.94 -2.12 7.73
C TRP A 16 2.40 -2.30 8.13
N ARG A 17 2.78 -3.43 8.73
CA ARG A 17 4.17 -3.90 8.63
C ARG A 17 4.30 -4.44 7.21
N THR A 18 4.88 -3.69 6.25
CA THR A 18 5.28 -4.37 5.01
C THR A 18 6.46 -5.23 5.37
N SER A 19 6.23 -6.53 5.45
CA SER A 19 7.32 -7.48 5.33
C SER A 19 7.65 -7.54 3.85
N MET A 20 8.65 -6.77 3.44
CA MET A 20 9.30 -6.96 2.15
C MET A 20 10.15 -8.22 2.27
N SER A 21 9.69 -9.31 1.66
CA SER A 21 10.47 -10.53 1.54
C SER A 21 10.98 -10.60 0.10
N THR A 22 12.25 -10.30 -0.11
CA THR A 22 12.91 -10.55 -1.40
C THR A 22 13.31 -12.01 -1.45
N SER A 23 12.57 -12.83 -2.18
CA SER A 23 13.01 -14.19 -2.50
C SER A 23 13.82 -14.17 -3.79
N ASN A 24 15.14 -14.31 -3.68
CA ASN A 24 15.97 -14.69 -4.82
C ASN A 24 15.67 -16.16 -5.13
N ILE A 25 14.62 -16.44 -5.91
CA ILE A 25 14.41 -17.78 -6.46
C ILE A 25 15.39 -17.93 -7.62
N GLY A 26 16.64 -18.22 -7.28
CA GLY A 26 17.71 -18.49 -8.23
C GLY A 26 17.63 -19.91 -8.74
N THR A 27 17.19 -20.10 -9.98
CA THR A 27 17.75 -21.15 -10.86
C THR A 27 17.53 -20.78 -12.33
N ALA A 28 18.65 -20.63 -13.07
CA ALA A 28 18.76 -20.54 -14.53
C ALA A 28 17.94 -19.43 -15.24
N GLY A 29 18.53 -18.23 -15.33
CA GLY A 29 18.00 -17.09 -16.09
C GLY A 29 17.51 -15.99 -15.16
N ASN A 30 18.22 -14.87 -15.13
CA ASN A 30 18.08 -13.78 -14.14
C ASN A 30 16.72 -13.06 -14.17
N SER A 31 15.62 -13.71 -13.79
CA SER A 31 14.34 -13.03 -13.55
C SER A 31 14.26 -12.63 -12.08
N VAL A 32 14.40 -11.34 -11.80
CA VAL A 32 14.13 -10.78 -10.47
C VAL A 32 12.63 -10.74 -10.26
N GLU A 33 12.14 -11.51 -9.28
CA GLU A 33 10.77 -11.42 -8.79
C GLU A 33 10.78 -10.70 -7.43
N VAL A 34 9.99 -9.64 -7.32
CA VAL A 34 9.78 -8.91 -6.08
C VAL A 34 8.40 -9.24 -5.56
N GLN A 35 8.30 -9.65 -4.29
CA GLN A 35 7.03 -9.93 -3.63
C GLN A 35 6.83 -9.01 -2.44
N CYS A 36 5.61 -8.51 -2.28
CA CYS A 36 5.20 -7.72 -1.14
C CYS A 36 3.83 -8.18 -0.64
N THR A 37 3.61 -8.15 0.68
CA THR A 37 2.31 -8.44 1.28
C THR A 37 1.45 -7.18 1.28
N LEU A 38 0.29 -7.24 0.64
CA LEU A 38 -0.68 -6.14 0.61
C LEU A 38 -1.59 -6.16 1.84
N SER A 39 -2.03 -7.36 2.25
CA SER A 39 -2.92 -7.53 3.39
C SER A 39 -2.70 -8.88 4.06
N THR A 40 -2.94 -8.92 5.37
CA THR A 40 -2.90 -10.13 6.17
C THR A 40 -4.06 -10.09 7.14
N SER A 41 -4.79 -11.20 7.21
CA SER A 41 -5.88 -11.43 8.15
C SER A 41 -5.76 -12.84 8.71
N ASP A 42 -6.67 -13.20 9.62
CA ASP A 42 -6.73 -14.53 10.20
C ASP A 42 -7.13 -15.62 9.18
N THR A 43 -7.75 -15.23 8.06
CA THR A 43 -8.31 -16.16 7.07
C THR A 43 -7.61 -16.11 5.72
N TYR A 44 -6.91 -15.02 5.39
CA TYR A 44 -6.21 -14.88 4.12
C TYR A 44 -5.03 -13.91 4.15
N ILE A 45 -4.12 -14.11 3.19
CA ILE A 45 -2.99 -13.23 2.88
C ILE A 45 -3.13 -12.78 1.43
N GLU A 46 -3.04 -11.48 1.17
CA GLU A 46 -2.90 -10.96 -0.20
C GLU A 46 -1.47 -10.49 -0.42
N THR A 47 -0.92 -10.88 -1.57
CA THR A 47 0.43 -10.51 -2.00
C THR A 47 0.39 -9.90 -3.39
N VAL A 48 1.28 -8.95 -3.63
CA VAL A 48 1.61 -8.44 -4.95
C VAL A 48 2.99 -8.95 -5.35
N CYS A 49 3.08 -9.49 -6.56
CA CYS A 49 4.30 -9.95 -7.19
C CYS A 49 4.58 -9.05 -8.40
N ILE A 50 5.83 -8.60 -8.54
CA ILE A 50 6.32 -7.90 -9.73
C ILE A 50 7.44 -8.76 -10.30
N LYS A 51 7.31 -9.13 -11.57
CA LYS A 51 8.29 -9.98 -12.26
C LYS A 51 8.60 -9.41 -13.63
N SER A 52 9.88 -9.34 -13.98
CA SER A 52 10.28 -8.97 -15.33
C SER A 52 9.92 -10.05 -16.34
N ILE A 53 9.44 -9.65 -17.52
CA ILE A 53 9.08 -10.58 -18.60
C ILE A 53 10.33 -10.78 -19.47
N ALA A 54 10.93 -11.97 -19.45
CA ALA A 54 12.21 -12.23 -20.11
C ALA A 54 12.20 -11.94 -21.62
N SER A 55 11.08 -12.21 -22.29
CA SER A 55 10.90 -11.93 -23.73
C SER A 55 10.59 -10.46 -24.04
N GLN A 56 10.23 -9.65 -23.03
CA GLN A 56 9.81 -8.26 -23.19
C GLN A 56 10.42 -7.40 -22.07
N PRO A 57 11.73 -7.06 -22.13
CA PRO A 57 12.44 -6.40 -21.03
C PRO A 57 11.89 -5.03 -20.61
N TRP A 58 11.12 -4.37 -21.47
CA TRP A 58 10.45 -3.10 -21.18
C TRP A 58 9.13 -3.27 -20.40
N LEU A 59 8.62 -4.50 -20.28
CA LEU A 59 7.39 -4.85 -19.57
C LEU A 59 7.69 -5.68 -18.31
N ASN A 60 6.85 -5.45 -17.31
CA ASN A 60 6.85 -6.21 -16.08
C ASN A 60 5.44 -6.72 -15.83
N GLU A 61 5.33 -7.97 -15.38
CA GLU A 61 4.08 -8.55 -14.92
C GLU A 61 3.85 -8.13 -13.46
N LEU A 62 2.66 -7.61 -13.19
CA LEU A 62 2.13 -7.32 -11.87
C LEU A 62 1.01 -8.31 -11.58
N THR A 63 1.21 -9.16 -10.57
CA THR A 63 0.25 -10.20 -10.21
C THR A 63 -0.17 -10.06 -8.75
N ILE A 64 -1.47 -9.96 -8.49
CA ILE A 64 -2.03 -10.00 -7.14
C ILE A 64 -2.52 -11.42 -6.88
N LYS A 65 -2.04 -12.01 -5.80
CA LYS A 65 -2.37 -13.37 -5.37
C LYS A 65 -3.04 -13.33 -4.00
N THR A 66 -4.03 -14.20 -3.79
CA THR A 66 -4.68 -14.43 -2.50
C THR A 66 -4.39 -15.86 -2.06
N GLN A 67 -3.91 -16.01 -0.83
CA GLN A 67 -3.73 -17.28 -0.12
C GLN A 67 -4.83 -17.39 0.94
N LEU A 68 -5.67 -18.42 0.87
CA LEU A 68 -6.67 -18.69 1.89
C LEU A 68 -6.09 -19.66 2.92
N LEU A 69 -5.89 -19.21 4.15
CA LEU A 69 -5.26 -20.00 5.22
C LEU A 69 -6.14 -21.15 5.70
N THR A 70 -7.44 -21.07 5.44
CA THR A 70 -8.43 -22.10 5.76
C THR A 70 -8.70 -23.07 4.61
N ALA A 71 -8.00 -22.92 3.47
CA ALA A 71 -8.15 -23.85 2.35
C ALA A 71 -7.58 -25.24 2.71
N LYS A 72 -7.99 -26.26 1.94
CA LYS A 72 -7.46 -27.62 2.09
C LYS A 72 -5.94 -27.65 1.96
N ASP A 73 -5.40 -26.83 1.06
CA ASP A 73 -3.99 -26.54 0.96
C ASP A 73 -3.78 -25.06 1.33
N PRO A 74 -3.28 -24.76 2.54
CA PRO A 74 -3.10 -23.40 3.00
C PRO A 74 -1.97 -22.67 2.27
N GLU A 75 -1.07 -23.35 1.56
CA GLU A 75 0.00 -22.73 0.77
C GLU A 75 -0.44 -22.34 -0.65
N GLU A 76 -1.62 -22.82 -1.07
CA GLU A 76 -2.18 -22.53 -2.39
C GLU A 76 -2.46 -21.03 -2.55
N LYS A 77 -1.85 -20.44 -3.58
CA LYS A 77 -2.03 -19.04 -3.97
C LYS A 77 -2.88 -18.96 -5.24
N ARG A 78 -4.01 -18.26 -5.17
CA ARG A 78 -4.88 -18.00 -6.33
C ARG A 78 -4.60 -16.62 -6.89
N ILE A 79 -4.46 -16.52 -8.21
CA ILE A 79 -4.33 -15.23 -8.90
C ILE A 79 -5.69 -14.53 -8.88
N LYS A 80 -5.73 -13.33 -8.30
CA LYS A 80 -6.91 -12.47 -8.25
C LYS A 80 -6.89 -11.44 -9.38
N ALA A 81 -5.71 -10.94 -9.72
CA ALA A 81 -5.51 -10.02 -10.83
C ALA A 81 -4.11 -10.19 -11.41
N MET A 82 -3.98 -9.93 -12.72
CA MET A 82 -2.72 -9.97 -13.45
C MET A 82 -2.75 -8.89 -14.53
N SER A 83 -1.67 -8.11 -14.63
CA SER A 83 -1.53 -7.04 -15.61
C SER A 83 -0.07 -6.88 -16.02
N CYS A 84 0.17 -6.28 -17.18
CA CYS A 84 1.50 -5.91 -17.64
C CYS A 84 1.64 -4.39 -17.59
N ILE A 85 2.77 -3.92 -17.05
CA ILE A 85 3.08 -2.51 -16.95
C ILE A 85 4.48 -2.25 -17.50
N GLU A 86 4.62 -1.15 -18.24
CA GLU A 86 5.93 -0.71 -18.70
C GLU A 86 6.81 -0.28 -17.53
N GLN A 87 8.13 -0.41 -17.70
CA GLN A 87 9.10 0.03 -16.69
C GLN A 87 8.91 1.52 -16.32
N SER A 88 8.60 2.36 -17.31
CA SER A 88 8.25 3.78 -17.12
C SER A 88 7.06 3.96 -16.16
N GLY A 89 6.01 3.15 -16.33
CA GLY A 89 4.83 3.11 -15.47
C GLY A 89 5.14 2.69 -14.04
N LEU A 90 6.02 1.70 -13.84
CA LEU A 90 6.48 1.31 -12.50
C LEU A 90 7.24 2.43 -11.79
N ILE A 91 8.10 3.15 -12.51
CA ILE A 91 8.82 4.30 -11.97
C ILE A 91 7.84 5.41 -11.57
N ALA A 92 6.84 5.68 -12.42
CA ALA A 92 5.80 6.67 -12.11
C ALA A 92 4.98 6.27 -10.87
N LEU A 93 4.60 5.00 -10.74
CA LEU A 93 3.89 4.47 -9.58
C LEU A 93 4.72 4.64 -8.29
N ARG A 94 6.01 4.27 -8.33
CA ARG A 94 6.92 4.48 -7.20
C ARG A 94 6.95 5.95 -6.79
N ASN A 95 7.14 6.86 -7.74
CA ASN A 95 7.22 8.29 -7.45
C ASN A 95 5.91 8.83 -6.85
N ALA A 96 4.76 8.35 -7.31
CA ALA A 96 3.45 8.70 -6.76
C ALA A 96 3.29 8.23 -5.30
N ILE A 97 3.75 7.01 -5.00
CA ILE A 97 3.77 6.47 -3.63
C ILE A 97 4.71 7.29 -2.74
N ASP A 98 5.94 7.57 -3.20
CA ASP A 98 6.92 8.36 -2.45
C ASP A 98 6.36 9.76 -2.11
N ARG A 99 5.70 10.40 -3.08
CA ARG A 99 5.00 11.68 -2.88
C ARG A 99 3.89 11.57 -1.84
N PHE A 100 2.98 10.61 -1.98
CA PHE A 100 1.90 10.39 -1.01
C PHE A 100 2.42 10.17 0.42
N LEU A 101 3.47 9.36 0.56
CA LEU A 101 4.10 9.10 1.85
C LEU A 101 4.76 10.35 2.44
N SER A 102 5.33 11.23 1.61
CA SER A 102 5.88 12.52 2.06
C SER A 102 4.79 13.48 2.54
N GLU A 103 3.68 13.59 1.80
CA GLU A 103 2.57 14.50 2.11
C GLU A 103 1.85 14.06 3.41
N THR A 104 1.61 12.76 3.57
CA THR A 104 0.98 12.21 4.79
C THR A 104 1.83 12.31 6.05
N LYS A 105 3.16 12.42 5.92
CA LYS A 105 4.04 12.74 7.06
C LYS A 105 3.90 14.20 7.49
N ASN A 106 3.79 15.12 6.53
CA ASN A 106 3.65 16.55 6.81
C ASN A 106 2.29 16.90 7.46
N VAL A 107 1.22 16.19 7.11
CA VAL A 107 -0.12 16.43 7.69
C VAL A 107 -0.19 16.03 9.17
N ARG A 108 0.61 15.07 9.63
CA ARG A 108 0.66 14.66 11.05
C ARG A 108 1.40 15.62 11.97
N GLY A 109 2.05 16.66 11.42
CA GLY A 109 2.77 17.70 12.17
C GLY A 109 1.97 18.98 12.41
N VAL A 110 0.72 19.08 11.94
CA VAL A 110 -0.10 20.27 12.19
C VAL A 110 -0.84 20.09 13.51
N ASP A 111 -0.16 20.40 14.61
CA ASP A 111 -0.79 20.68 15.89
C ASP A 111 -1.84 21.78 15.66
N HIS A 112 -3.12 21.43 15.80
CA HIS A 112 -4.20 22.40 15.95
C HIS A 112 -4.00 23.12 17.29
N ARG A 113 -3.04 24.06 17.35
CA ARG A 113 -3.01 25.10 18.36
C ARG A 113 -4.23 25.98 18.10
N ILE A 114 -5.35 25.60 18.72
CA ILE A 114 -6.48 26.48 18.91
C ILE A 114 -5.94 27.67 19.71
N SER A 115 -5.70 28.77 19.02
CA SER A 115 -5.42 30.06 19.65
C SER A 115 -6.66 30.45 20.44
N LYS A 116 -6.69 30.08 21.73
CA LYS A 116 -7.62 30.64 22.71
C LYS A 116 -7.23 32.11 22.88
N THR A 117 -7.81 32.99 22.08
CA THR A 117 -7.89 34.41 22.39
C THR A 117 -8.66 34.51 23.69
N ARG A 118 -7.96 34.86 24.77
CA ARG A 118 -8.59 35.25 26.03
C ARG A 118 -9.37 36.53 25.73
N VAL A 119 -10.68 36.48 25.90
CA VAL A 119 -11.52 37.67 25.98
C VAL A 119 -11.26 38.20 27.39
N ASP A 120 -10.61 39.35 27.51
CA ASP A 120 -10.46 40.05 28.78
C ASP A 120 -11.85 40.58 29.18
N ASP A 121 -12.42 40.01 30.23
CA ASP A 121 -13.57 40.59 30.92
C ASP A 121 -13.12 41.88 31.61
N SER A 122 -13.43 43.02 30.99
CA SER A 122 -13.36 44.31 31.67
C SER A 122 -14.46 44.39 32.72
N PRO A 123 -14.16 44.77 33.99
CA PRO A 123 -15.20 45.00 34.96
C PRO A 123 -15.96 46.28 34.61
N MET A 124 -17.30 46.19 34.58
CA MET A 124 -18.18 47.35 34.55
C MET A 124 -17.96 48.19 35.82
N ASN A 125 -17.75 49.48 35.63
CA ASN A 125 -17.88 50.50 36.67
C ASN A 125 -19.32 51.01 36.68
#